data_AF-A0A0G0XKY6-F1
#
_entry.id   AF-A0A0G0XKY6-F1
#
_cell.length_a   1.000
_cell.length_b   1.000
_cell.length_c   1.000
_cell.angle_alpha   90.00
_cell.angle_beta   90.00
_cell.angle_gamma   90.00
#
_symmetry.space_group_name_H-M   'P 1'
#
loop_
_entity.id
_entity.type
_entity.pdbx_description
1 polymer ?
#
loop_
_entity_poly.entity_id
_entity_poly.type
_entity_poly.pdbx_seq_one_letter_code
_entity_poly.pdbx_strand_id
1 'polypeptide(L)'
;MFSYNHFLCINFFVMALLEFYGKECSHCKDMSPLVERLKKEGFEIEQYETWHNEEHAKKQQKYDKGLCGGVPFFMNTDSGKWICGATDYVSLKKWAEGKE
;
A
#
# COMPACT_ATOMS: atom_id res chain seq x y z
N MET A 1 -35.84 17.56 13.30
CA MET A 1 -35.56 17.65 11.85
C MET A 1 -34.09 17.31 11.69
N PHE A 2 -33.79 16.15 11.11
CA PHE A 2 -32.50 15.48 11.25
C PHE A 2 -31.34 16.32 10.70
N SER A 3 -30.31 16.41 11.55
CA SER A 3 -29.02 17.04 11.31
C SER A 3 -28.30 16.28 10.20
N TYR A 4 -28.16 16.89 9.02
CA TYR A 4 -27.40 16.31 7.92
C TYR A 4 -25.98 16.89 7.90
N ASN A 5 -25.02 15.99 8.10
CA ASN A 5 -23.68 16.00 7.51
C ASN A 5 -22.75 17.16 7.90
N HIS A 6 -22.46 17.27 9.20
CA HIS A 6 -21.23 17.90 9.70
C HIS A 6 -20.26 16.82 10.25
N PHE A 7 -20.11 15.71 9.51
CA PHE A 7 -19.21 14.60 9.89
C PHE A 7 -18.36 14.10 8.71
N LEU A 8 -18.20 14.93 7.66
CA LEU A 8 -17.38 14.63 6.48
C LEU A 8 -16.13 15.50 6.35
N CYS A 9 -15.76 16.28 7.38
CA CYS A 9 -14.60 17.19 7.32
C CYS A 9 -13.52 16.97 8.38
N ILE A 10 -13.62 15.99 9.28
CA ILE A 10 -12.72 15.93 10.44
C ILE A 10 -12.30 14.49 10.74
N ASN A 11 -11.47 13.94 9.87
CA ASN A 11 -10.26 13.15 10.20
C ASN A 11 -9.67 12.63 8.90
N PHE A 12 -9.11 13.56 8.15
CA PHE A 12 -8.16 13.34 7.06
C PHE A 12 -6.82 12.84 7.65
N PHE A 13 -6.87 11.79 8.47
CA PHE A 13 -5.69 10.99 8.76
C PHE A 13 -5.66 9.95 7.65
N VAL A 14 -4.77 10.15 6.68
CA VAL A 14 -4.67 9.36 5.45
C VAL A 14 -4.20 7.95 5.81
N MET A 15 -5.14 7.11 6.24
CA MET A 15 -4.96 5.67 6.44
C MET A 15 -5.07 5.01 5.07
N ALA A 16 -3.94 4.58 4.52
CA ALA A 16 -3.81 4.08 3.17
C ALA A 16 -2.93 2.83 3.15
N LEU A 17 -3.31 1.88 2.31
CA LEU A 17 -2.48 0.75 1.95
C LEU A 17 -1.71 1.13 0.69
N LEU A 18 -0.40 1.27 0.81
CA LEU A 18 0.47 1.69 -0.29
C LEU A 18 1.27 0.50 -0.79
N GLU A 19 1.33 0.34 -2.12
CA GLU A 19 2.28 -0.53 -2.80
C GLU A 19 3.19 0.34 -3.68
N PHE A 20 4.49 0.17 -3.53
CA PHE A 20 5.50 0.67 -4.45
C PHE A 20 6.04 -0.49 -5.26
N TYR A 21 6.02 -0.37 -6.59
CA TYR A 21 6.37 -1.45 -7.50
C TYR A 21 7.20 -0.95 -8.68
N GLY A 22 7.91 -1.86 -9.35
CA GLY A 22 8.57 -1.61 -10.62
C GLY A 22 7.87 -2.39 -11.73
N LYS A 23 7.55 -1.77 -12.86
CA LYS A 23 6.80 -2.41 -13.95
C LYS A 23 7.49 -3.67 -14.50
N GLU A 24 8.83 -3.67 -14.55
CA GLU A 24 9.62 -4.79 -15.04
C GLU A 24 10.09 -5.75 -13.92
N CYS A 25 9.81 -5.45 -12.65
CA CYS A 25 10.23 -6.27 -11.52
C CYS A 25 9.50 -7.62 -11.50
N SER A 26 10.24 -8.74 -11.50
CA SER A 26 9.67 -10.09 -11.44
C SER A 26 8.85 -10.30 -10.17
N HIS A 27 9.37 -9.91 -9.01
CA HIS A 27 8.66 -10.05 -7.74
C HIS A 27 7.39 -9.20 -7.67
N CYS A 28 7.37 -8.02 -8.30
CA CYS A 28 6.14 -7.22 -8.39
C CYS A 28 5.07 -7.91 -9.24
N LYS A 29 5.47 -8.60 -10.31
CA LYS A 29 4.54 -9.39 -11.14
C LYS A 29 3.93 -10.56 -10.37
N ASP A 30 4.71 -11.21 -9.50
CA ASP A 30 4.22 -12.28 -8.63
C ASP A 30 3.21 -11.76 -7.60
N MET A 31 3.39 -10.53 -7.11
CA MET A 31 2.49 -9.91 -6.15
C MET A 31 1.20 -9.35 -6.76
N SER A 32 1.24 -8.89 -8.02
CA SER A 32 0.09 -8.31 -8.72
C SER A 32 -1.22 -9.12 -8.60
N PRO A 33 -1.27 -10.45 -8.85
CA PRO A 33 -2.50 -11.21 -8.68
C PRO A 33 -3.02 -11.26 -7.24
N LEU A 34 -2.14 -11.17 -6.24
CA LEU A 34 -2.52 -11.16 -4.83
C LEU A 34 -3.10 -9.81 -4.42
N VAL A 35 -2.52 -8.72 -4.92
CA VAL A 35 -3.03 -7.36 -4.73
C VAL A 35 -4.40 -7.19 -5.38
N GLU A 36 -4.56 -7.66 -6.61
CA GLU A 36 -5.86 -7.62 -7.30
C GLU A 36 -6.92 -8.45 -6.59
N ARG A 37 -6.54 -9.56 -5.95
CA ARG A 37 -7.44 -10.31 -5.09
C ARG A 37 -7.88 -9.49 -3.87
N LEU A 38 -6.97 -8.81 -3.18
CA LEU A 38 -7.33 -7.95 -2.05
C LEU A 38 -8.26 -6.80 -2.45
N LYS A 39 -8.02 -6.16 -3.61
CA LYS A 39 -8.92 -5.13 -4.13
C LYS A 39 -10.34 -5.65 -4.37
N LYS A 40 -10.49 -6.86 -4.92
CA LYS A 40 -11.80 -7.52 -5.09
C LYS A 40 -12.49 -7.84 -3.75
N GLU A 41 -11.72 -7.99 -2.68
CA GLU A 41 -12.23 -8.20 -1.33
C GLU A 41 -12.55 -6.88 -0.59
N GLY A 42 -12.33 -5.73 -1.22
CA GLY A 42 -12.70 -4.41 -0.71
C GLY A 42 -11.56 -3.60 -0.09
N PHE A 43 -10.32 -4.06 -0.19
CA PHE A 43 -9.17 -3.27 0.25
C PHE A 43 -8.80 -2.20 -0.79
N GLU A 44 -8.74 -0.94 -0.38
CA GLU A 44 -8.25 0.15 -1.21
C GLU A 44 -6.72 0.19 -1.13
N ILE A 45 -6.04 -0.28 -2.18
CA ILE A 45 -4.58 -0.32 -2.27
C ILE A 45 -4.13 0.65 -3.37
N GLU A 46 -3.42 1.70 -2.97
CA GLU A 46 -2.81 2.67 -3.87
C GLU A 46 -1.47 2.13 -4.39
N GLN A 47 -1.31 2.06 -5.71
CA GLN A 47 -0.12 1.49 -6.33
C GLN A 47 0.69 2.57 -7.04
N TYR A 48 2.00 2.57 -6.78
CA TYR A 48 2.95 3.56 -7.27
C TYR A 48 4.09 2.88 -8.02
N GLU A 49 4.10 3.02 -9.35
CA GLU A 49 5.23 2.58 -10.17
C GLU A 49 6.41 3.52 -9.93
N THR A 50 7.60 3.01 -9.56
CA THR A 50 8.72 3.87 -9.11
C THR A 50 9.94 3.86 -10.02
N TRP A 51 10.02 2.99 -11.03
CA TRP A 51 11.20 2.92 -11.90
C TRP A 51 11.13 3.93 -13.05
N HIS A 52 9.94 4.27 -13.52
CA HIS A 52 9.72 5.21 -14.63
C HIS A 52 8.94 6.45 -14.22
N ASN A 53 8.71 6.65 -12.91
CA ASN A 53 8.05 7.82 -12.37
C ASN A 53 8.81 8.36 -11.15
N GLU A 54 9.49 9.49 -11.35
CA GLU A 54 10.34 10.13 -10.33
C GLU A 54 9.52 10.65 -9.12
N GLU A 55 8.28 11.10 -9.33
CA GLU A 55 7.41 11.55 -8.25
C GLU A 55 7.05 10.39 -7.31
N HIS A 56 6.72 9.24 -7.89
CA HIS A 56 6.44 8.02 -7.15
C HIS A 56 7.69 7.48 -6.45
N ALA A 57 8.86 7.54 -7.08
CA ALA A 57 10.13 7.20 -6.45
C ALA A 57 10.43 8.09 -5.23
N LYS A 58 10.21 9.41 -5.35
CA LYS A 58 10.31 10.34 -4.21
C LYS A 58 9.27 10.03 -3.14
N LYS A 59 8.06 9.62 -3.51
CA LYS A 59 7.04 9.18 -2.56
C LYS A 59 7.51 7.94 -1.81
N GLN A 60 8.04 6.92 -2.51
CA GLN A 60 8.61 5.73 -1.89
C GLN A 60 9.66 6.10 -0.85
N GLN A 61 10.63 6.96 -1.19
CA GLN A 61 11.70 7.38 -0.27
C GLN A 61 11.17 7.99 1.04
N LYS A 62 10.05 8.71 0.98
CA LYS A 62 9.41 9.30 2.18
C LYS A 62 8.86 8.25 3.13
N TYR A 63 8.40 7.10 2.63
CA TYR A 63 7.84 6.02 3.45
C TYR A 63 8.89 4.96 3.80
N ASP A 64 9.80 4.65 2.88
CA ASP A 64 10.80 3.60 3.01
C ASP A 64 11.74 3.88 4.19
N LYS A 65 12.37 5.05 4.26
CA LYS A 65 13.25 5.46 5.39
C LYS A 65 14.22 4.35 5.89
N GLY A 66 14.65 3.43 5.01
CA GLY A 66 15.54 2.32 5.33
C GLY A 66 14.84 1.00 5.71
N LEU A 67 13.53 0.87 5.48
CA LEU A 67 12.76 -0.35 5.76
C LEU A 67 12.95 -1.43 4.68
N CYS A 68 13.04 -1.03 3.40
CA CYS A 68 13.14 -1.97 2.29
C CYS A 68 14.26 -1.62 1.30
N GLY A 69 14.36 -0.36 0.85
CA GLY A 69 15.32 0.08 -0.16
C GLY A 69 15.01 -0.36 -1.60
N GLY A 70 13.86 -1.01 -1.83
CA GLY A 70 13.53 -1.63 -3.12
C GLY A 70 12.04 -1.90 -3.30
N VAL A 71 11.70 -2.69 -4.32
CA VAL A 71 10.32 -3.06 -4.66
C VAL A 71 10.19 -4.58 -4.87
N PRO A 72 9.02 -5.19 -4.61
CA PRO A 72 7.81 -4.55 -4.11
C PRO A 72 7.93 -4.13 -2.63
N PHE A 73 7.38 -2.96 -2.30
CA PHE A 73 7.35 -2.43 -0.94
C PHE A 73 5.92 -2.05 -0.57
N PHE A 74 5.41 -2.67 0.49
CA PHE A 74 4.07 -2.43 0.99
C PHE A 74 4.13 -1.66 2.31
N MET A 75 3.32 -0.62 2.46
CA MET A 75 3.24 0.20 3.66
C MET A 75 1.77 0.44 4.03
N ASN A 76 1.37 -0.02 5.21
CA ASN A 76 0.07 0.29 5.80
C ASN A 76 0.26 1.50 6.71
N THR A 77 -0.21 2.68 6.29
CA THR A 77 0.03 3.93 7.03
C THR A 77 -0.78 4.06 8.31
N ASP A 78 -1.82 3.24 8.49
CA ASP A 78 -2.63 3.19 9.70
C ASP A 78 -1.89 2.40 10.81
N SER A 79 -1.50 1.17 10.50
CA SER A 79 -0.84 0.29 11.47
C SER A 79 0.68 0.47 11.54
N GLY A 80 1.28 1.14 10.56
CA GLY A 80 2.73 1.24 10.39
C GLY A 80 3.41 -0.05 9.93
N LYS A 81 2.64 -1.10 9.62
CA LYS A 81 3.14 -2.39 9.16
C LYS A 81 3.63 -2.31 7.72
N TRP A 82 4.66 -3.08 7.40
CA TRP A 82 5.28 -3.07 6.09
C TRP A 82 5.74 -4.45 5.65
N ILE A 83 5.86 -4.64 4.33
CA ILE A 83 6.44 -5.83 3.71
C ILE A 83 7.48 -5.37 2.68
N CYS A 84 8.66 -5.99 2.69
CA CYS A 84 9.68 -5.81 1.66
C CYS A 84 9.86 -7.12 0.89
N GLY A 85 9.67 -7.07 -0.42
CA GLY A 85 9.75 -8.24 -1.30
C GLY A 85 8.43 -9.00 -1.43
N ALA A 86 8.49 -10.11 -2.18
CA ALA A 86 7.34 -10.96 -2.40
C ALA A 86 6.95 -11.74 -1.13
N THR A 87 5.67 -12.01 -0.97
CA THR A 87 5.12 -12.80 0.14
C THR A 87 3.90 -13.60 -0.31
N ASP A 88 3.40 -14.49 0.55
CA ASP A 88 2.16 -15.21 0.30
C ASP A 88 0.92 -14.35 0.58
N TYR A 89 -0.23 -14.79 0.06
CA TYR A 89 -1.49 -14.06 0.20
C TYR A 89 -1.97 -13.90 1.65
N VAL A 90 -1.72 -14.89 2.53
CA VAL A 90 -2.16 -14.81 3.92
C VAL A 90 -1.39 -13.70 4.63
N SER A 91 -0.08 -13.65 4.41
CA SER A 91 0.79 -12.59 4.94
C SER A 91 0.41 -11.21 4.40
N LEU A 92 0.19 -11.09 3.08
CA LEU A 92 -0.24 -9.83 2.47
C LEU A 92 -1.62 -9.38 3.01
N LYS A 93 -2.56 -10.30 3.22
CA LYS A 93 -3.86 -9.98 3.81
C LYS A 93 -3.75 -9.50 5.24
N LYS A 94 -2.94 -10.16 6.08
CA LYS A 94 -2.71 -9.71 7.46
C LYS A 94 -2.11 -8.32 7.51
N TRP A 95 -1.20 -7.99 6.60
CA TRP A 95 -0.68 -6.64 6.45
C TRP A 95 -1.78 -5.63 6.12
N ALA A 96 -2.66 -5.96 5.17
CA ALA A 96 -3.79 -5.11 4.79
C ALA A 96 -4.77 -4.91 5.96
N GLU A 97 -4.94 -5.92 6.82
CA GLU A 97 -5.73 -5.87 8.06
C GLU A 97 -5.00 -5.23 9.25
N GLY A 98 -3.74 -4.81 9.08
CA GLY A 98 -2.91 -4.20 10.14
C GLY A 98 -2.44 -5.16 11.23
N LYS A 99 -2.46 -6.47 10.96
CA LYS A 99 -2.18 -7.54 11.94
C LYS A 99 -0.74 -8.06 11.90
N GLU A 100 -0.01 -7.84 10.80
CA GLU A 100 1.36 -8.33 10.62
C GLU A 100 2.19 -7.32 9.85
#